data_AF-W9VYS7-F1
#
_entry.id   AF-W9VYS7-F1
#
_cell.length_a   1.000
_cell.length_b   1.000
_cell.length_c   1.000
_cell.angle_alpha   90.00
_cell.angle_beta   90.00
_cell.angle_gamma   90.00
#
_symmetry.space_group_name_H-M   'P 1'
#
loop_
_entity.id
_entity.type
_entity.pdbx_description
1 polymer ?
#
loop_
_entity_poly.entity_id
_entity_poly.type
_entity_poly.pdbx_seq_one_letter_code
_entity_poly.pdbx_strand_id
1 'polypeptide(L)'
;MNAISRVVENNWTSALILEDDVDWDVRLRSLLTDFALASDTILSRRDSVPLKFRELSFAHTPVSSPYGDGWDVLWLGHCGMEISERSCTVIHEDDETVPEVQFLHSWNQDETSPLVGYRPHTRVVTEQKDGVCSLAYAVSQAGARGLLSSLGLKRMNNAFDLMLREWCEGTHEEHPHRCIGVLPQLFDHYRPIGPSEVDSDISVPNGGYRHQPFTQNIRWSVRLNMDKILDGDTDYNDQWPDSTG
;
A
#
# COMPACT_ATOMS: atom_id res chain seq x y z
N MET A 1 7.61 -10.16 -11.99
CA MET A 1 7.49 -10.04 -13.46
C MET A 1 6.39 -10.92 -14.08
N ASN A 2 6.44 -12.27 -14.00
CA ASN A 2 5.46 -13.15 -14.68
C ASN A 2 3.97 -12.76 -14.49
N ALA A 3 3.56 -12.34 -13.29
CA ALA A 3 2.20 -11.88 -13.02
C ALA A 3 1.79 -10.68 -13.90
N ILE A 4 2.69 -9.71 -14.13
CA ILE A 4 2.47 -8.54 -15.00
C ILE A 4 2.35 -8.99 -16.47
N SER A 5 3.19 -9.93 -16.90
CA SER A 5 3.07 -10.54 -18.24
C SER A 5 1.69 -11.16 -18.46
N ARG A 6 1.13 -11.85 -17.45
CA ARG A 6 -0.22 -12.42 -17.52
C ARG A 6 -1.32 -11.39 -17.73
N VAL A 7 -1.21 -10.18 -17.18
CA VAL A 7 -2.19 -9.09 -17.42
C VAL A 7 -2.25 -8.77 -18.92
N VAL A 8 -1.09 -8.67 -19.58
CA VAL A 8 -0.99 -8.36 -21.01
C VAL A 8 -1.38 -9.56 -21.88
N GLU A 9 -0.89 -10.76 -21.58
CA GLU A 9 -1.16 -11.99 -22.33
C GLU A 9 -2.65 -12.36 -22.35
N ASN A 10 -3.34 -12.21 -21.21
CA ASN A 10 -4.76 -12.55 -21.08
C ASN A 10 -5.69 -11.35 -21.35
N ASN A 11 -5.14 -10.18 -21.71
CA ASN A 11 -5.89 -8.94 -21.94
C ASN A 11 -6.81 -8.56 -20.77
N TRP A 12 -6.33 -8.71 -19.53
CA TRP A 12 -7.04 -8.24 -18.34
C TRP A 12 -6.98 -6.71 -18.25
N THR A 13 -8.06 -6.07 -17.81
CA THR A 13 -8.11 -4.60 -17.65
C THR A 13 -7.16 -4.12 -16.55
N SER A 14 -7.04 -4.91 -15.49
CA SER A 14 -6.10 -4.74 -14.38
C SER A 14 -5.97 -6.06 -13.61
N ALA A 15 -4.98 -6.15 -12.72
CA ALA A 15 -4.90 -7.20 -11.70
C ALA A 15 -4.34 -6.64 -10.39
N LEU A 16 -4.84 -7.14 -9.26
CA LEU A 16 -4.19 -7.00 -7.95
C LEU A 16 -3.19 -8.15 -7.78
N ILE A 17 -1.94 -7.82 -7.48
CA ILE A 17 -0.85 -8.75 -7.23
C ILE A 17 -0.49 -8.62 -5.75
N LEU A 18 -0.41 -9.76 -5.06
CA LEU A 18 -0.09 -9.87 -3.64
C LEU A 18 1.11 -10.81 -3.47
N GLU A 19 1.98 -10.50 -2.51
CA GLU A 19 2.97 -11.44 -1.97
C GLU A 19 2.25 -12.47 -1.06
N ASP A 20 2.81 -13.67 -0.84
CA ASP A 20 2.07 -14.79 -0.24
C ASP A 20 2.01 -14.76 1.30
N ASP A 21 2.87 -13.96 1.93
CA ASP A 21 2.91 -13.71 3.36
C ASP A 21 2.13 -12.44 3.80
N VAL A 22 1.40 -11.76 2.91
CA VAL A 22 0.63 -10.57 3.29
C VAL A 22 -0.65 -10.87 4.09
N ASP A 23 -1.06 -9.87 4.86
CA ASP A 23 -2.29 -9.83 5.65
C ASP A 23 -2.83 -8.39 5.70
N TRP A 24 -4.07 -8.24 6.18
CA TRP A 24 -4.82 -6.99 6.13
C TRP A 24 -5.83 -6.89 7.29
N ASP A 25 -6.39 -5.69 7.51
CA ASP A 25 -7.41 -5.48 8.54
C ASP A 25 -8.75 -6.11 8.12
N VAL A 26 -9.51 -6.70 9.06
CA VAL A 26 -10.86 -7.24 8.79
C VAL A 26 -11.81 -6.25 8.11
N ARG A 27 -11.56 -4.93 8.25
CA ARG A 27 -12.30 -3.82 7.62
C ARG A 27 -11.88 -3.51 6.17
N LEU A 28 -11.04 -4.34 5.53
CA LEU A 28 -10.47 -4.12 4.18
C LEU A 28 -11.47 -3.63 3.11
N ARG A 29 -12.73 -4.11 3.13
CA ARG A 29 -13.75 -3.66 2.15
C ARG A 29 -14.04 -2.16 2.25
N SER A 30 -14.13 -1.61 3.46
CA SER A 30 -14.31 -0.17 3.67
C SER A 30 -13.06 0.58 3.24
N LEU A 31 -11.89 0.10 3.65
CA LEU A 31 -10.59 0.69 3.29
C LEU A 31 -10.35 0.79 1.78
N LEU A 32 -10.70 -0.24 1.01
CA LEU A 32 -10.63 -0.21 -0.45
C LEU A 32 -11.67 0.73 -1.07
N THR A 33 -12.81 0.96 -0.40
CA THR A 33 -13.83 1.92 -0.84
C THR A 33 -13.37 3.35 -0.62
N ASP A 34 -12.74 3.63 0.52
CA ASP A 34 -12.18 4.94 0.86
C ASP A 34 -10.96 5.25 -0.02
N PHE A 35 -10.07 4.28 -0.21
CA PHE A 35 -8.95 4.41 -1.16
C PHE A 35 -9.45 4.69 -2.58
N ALA A 36 -10.52 4.03 -3.04
CA ALA A 36 -11.10 4.27 -4.37
C ALA A 36 -11.62 5.72 -4.55
N LEU A 37 -12.29 6.27 -3.55
CA LEU A 37 -12.74 7.67 -3.56
C LEU A 37 -11.56 8.65 -3.57
N ALA A 38 -10.53 8.36 -2.78
CA ALA A 38 -9.34 9.19 -2.69
C ALA A 38 -8.51 9.14 -3.98
N SER A 39 -8.28 7.94 -4.54
CA SER A 39 -7.49 7.76 -5.77
C SER A 39 -8.17 8.41 -6.97
N ASP A 40 -9.47 8.26 -7.15
CA ASP A 40 -10.22 8.96 -8.22
C ASP A 40 -10.16 10.49 -8.06
N THR A 41 -10.28 10.99 -6.83
CA THR A 41 -10.12 12.42 -6.54
C THR A 41 -8.74 12.93 -6.97
N ILE A 42 -7.66 12.21 -6.64
CA ILE A 42 -6.30 12.62 -7.01
C ILE A 42 -6.11 12.54 -8.52
N LEU A 43 -6.57 11.46 -9.15
CA LEU A 43 -6.45 11.22 -10.60
C LEU A 43 -7.25 12.22 -11.46
N SER A 44 -8.35 12.77 -10.95
CA SER A 44 -9.19 13.76 -11.63
C SER A 44 -8.71 15.21 -11.47
N ARG A 45 -7.82 15.49 -10.50
CA ARG A 45 -7.29 16.83 -10.22
C ARG A 45 -5.98 17.14 -10.98
N ARG A 46 -5.62 18.42 -10.96
CA ARG A 46 -4.41 18.99 -11.59
C ARG A 46 -3.66 19.98 -10.70
N ASP A 47 -4.13 20.22 -9.49
CA ASP A 47 -3.47 21.05 -8.49
C ASP A 47 -2.86 20.17 -7.39
N SER A 48 -1.95 20.74 -6.61
CA SER A 48 -1.25 20.07 -5.50
C SER A 48 -1.82 20.49 -4.14
N VAL A 49 -3.12 20.82 -4.09
CA VAL A 49 -3.79 21.28 -2.86
C VAL A 49 -4.22 20.06 -2.03
N PRO A 50 -3.80 19.94 -0.76
CA PRO A 50 -4.29 18.88 0.12
C PRO A 50 -5.79 18.98 0.37
N LEU A 51 -6.48 17.84 0.41
CA LEU A 51 -7.91 17.72 0.66
C LEU A 51 -8.18 16.87 1.89
N LYS A 52 -9.27 17.14 2.60
CA LYS A 52 -9.75 16.25 3.67
C LYS A 52 -10.70 15.21 3.11
N PHE A 53 -10.54 13.96 3.49
CA PHE A 53 -11.35 12.84 3.00
C PHE A 53 -12.87 13.07 3.19
N ARG A 54 -13.26 13.62 4.34
CA ARG A 54 -14.64 13.99 4.69
C ARG A 54 -15.29 15.06 3.77
N GLU A 55 -14.50 15.75 2.96
CA GLU A 55 -14.97 16.76 2.00
C GLU A 55 -15.14 16.18 0.58
N LEU A 56 -14.79 14.90 0.39
CA LEU A 56 -14.93 14.18 -0.86
C LEU A 56 -16.34 13.58 -1.02
N SER A 57 -16.69 13.27 -2.27
CA SER A 57 -17.92 12.56 -2.59
C SER A 57 -17.79 11.83 -3.93
N PHE A 58 -18.54 10.74 -4.11
CA PHE A 58 -18.66 10.00 -5.37
C PHE A 58 -19.48 10.77 -6.43
N ALA A 59 -19.28 12.09 -6.54
CA ALA A 59 -19.91 12.95 -7.54
C ALA A 59 -19.33 12.74 -8.94
N HIS A 60 -18.06 12.32 -9.02
CA HIS A 60 -17.47 11.76 -10.22
C HIS A 60 -17.74 10.24 -10.27
N THR A 61 -17.95 9.71 -11.47
CA THR A 61 -18.11 8.26 -11.70
C THR A 61 -17.11 7.86 -12.77
N PRO A 62 -16.01 7.16 -12.39
CA PRO A 62 -15.03 6.66 -13.35
C PRO A 62 -15.64 5.76 -14.42
N VAL A 63 -15.07 5.79 -15.62
CA VAL A 63 -15.54 5.01 -16.77
C VAL A 63 -14.93 3.60 -16.79
N SER A 64 -13.68 3.44 -16.35
CA SER A 64 -12.88 2.23 -16.55
C SER A 64 -12.56 1.45 -15.28
N SER A 65 -12.45 2.12 -14.13
CA SER A 65 -12.06 1.49 -12.86
C SER A 65 -12.65 2.26 -11.66
N PRO A 66 -13.21 1.58 -10.64
CA PRO A 66 -13.76 2.26 -9.46
C PRO A 66 -12.70 3.06 -8.69
N TYR A 67 -11.41 2.77 -8.89
CA TYR A 67 -10.27 3.49 -8.31
C TYR A 67 -9.85 4.74 -9.13
N GLY A 68 -10.70 5.21 -10.03
CA GLY A 68 -10.42 6.32 -10.95
C GLY A 68 -9.86 5.89 -12.30
N ASP A 69 -9.81 6.84 -13.23
CA ASP A 69 -9.47 6.55 -14.63
C ASP A 69 -7.99 6.79 -14.99
N GLY A 70 -7.39 5.79 -15.65
CA GLY A 70 -6.08 5.88 -16.29
C GLY A 70 -4.89 5.90 -15.34
N TRP A 71 -5.01 5.34 -14.14
CA TRP A 71 -3.85 5.00 -13.32
C TRP A 71 -3.05 3.85 -13.93
N ASP A 72 -1.77 3.79 -13.59
CA ASP A 72 -0.84 2.77 -14.04
C ASP A 72 -0.61 1.70 -12.97
N VAL A 73 -0.38 2.15 -11.72
CA VAL A 73 -0.21 1.30 -10.53
C VAL A 73 -0.97 1.88 -9.34
N LEU A 74 -1.56 1.03 -8.52
CA LEU A 74 -2.07 1.37 -7.18
C LEU A 74 -1.22 0.61 -6.16
N TRP A 75 -0.44 1.31 -5.34
CA TRP A 75 0.51 0.72 -4.39
C TRP A 75 -0.15 0.63 -3.02
N LEU A 76 -0.69 -0.54 -2.68
CA LEU A 76 -1.58 -0.77 -1.53
C LEU A 76 -0.86 -1.42 -0.35
N GLY A 77 0.28 -2.06 -0.59
CA GLY A 77 1.11 -2.73 0.39
C GLY A 77 2.59 -2.51 0.08
N HIS A 78 3.31 -1.98 1.06
CA HIS A 78 4.71 -1.55 0.97
C HIS A 78 5.35 -1.63 2.36
N CYS A 79 6.68 -1.57 2.44
CA CYS A 79 7.41 -1.44 3.71
C CYS A 79 7.68 0.02 4.09
N GLY A 80 7.42 0.98 3.21
CA GLY A 80 7.63 2.41 3.47
C GLY A 80 7.32 3.20 2.21
N MET A 81 6.89 4.45 2.39
CA MET A 81 6.56 5.39 1.32
C MET A 81 6.55 6.81 1.91
N GLU A 82 6.97 7.80 1.13
CA GLU A 82 6.91 9.21 1.49
C GLU A 82 5.59 9.87 1.02
N ILE A 83 5.28 11.03 1.58
CA ILE A 83 4.14 11.84 1.14
C ILE A 83 4.58 12.77 0.00
N SER A 84 4.01 12.62 -1.20
CA SER A 84 4.40 13.43 -2.36
C SER A 84 4.00 14.90 -2.21
N GLU A 85 4.99 15.80 -2.21
CA GLU A 85 4.77 17.25 -2.28
C GLU A 85 4.32 17.73 -3.68
N ARG A 86 4.36 16.85 -4.69
CA ARG A 86 4.15 17.23 -6.10
C ARG A 86 2.68 17.27 -6.51
N SER A 87 1.82 16.52 -5.83
CA SER A 87 0.45 16.21 -6.27
C SER A 87 -0.60 16.50 -5.19
N CYS A 88 -1.88 16.43 -5.58
CA CYS A 88 -2.98 16.46 -4.63
C CYS A 88 -2.85 15.27 -3.67
N THR A 89 -3.02 15.54 -2.38
CA THR A 89 -2.96 14.54 -1.32
C THR A 89 -4.28 14.55 -0.55
N VAL A 90 -4.86 13.38 -0.30
CA VAL A 90 -6.10 13.20 0.45
C VAL A 90 -5.76 12.73 1.87
N ILE A 91 -6.21 13.48 2.87
CA ILE A 91 -5.95 13.23 4.29
C ILE A 91 -7.25 12.73 4.93
N HIS A 92 -7.27 11.46 5.31
CA HIS A 92 -8.33 10.83 6.11
C HIS A 92 -7.90 10.85 7.58
N GLU A 93 -8.36 11.87 8.31
CA GLU A 93 -8.18 11.94 9.76
C GLU A 93 -9.25 11.07 10.46
N ASP A 94 -8.97 10.60 11.67
CA ASP A 94 -9.89 9.82 12.51
C ASP A 94 -10.23 8.40 11.97
N ASP A 95 -9.30 7.79 11.21
CA ASP A 95 -9.38 6.42 10.70
C ASP A 95 -8.99 5.38 11.77
N GLU A 96 -9.98 4.81 12.45
CA GLU A 96 -9.85 3.77 13.50
C GLU A 96 -9.09 2.50 13.07
N THR A 97 -8.78 2.31 11.77
CA THR A 97 -7.95 1.19 11.29
C THR A 97 -6.46 1.46 11.38
N VAL A 98 -6.05 2.74 11.44
CA VAL A 98 -4.66 3.17 11.53
C VAL A 98 -4.21 3.12 12.99
N PRO A 99 -3.10 2.44 13.33
CA PRO A 99 -2.47 2.54 14.65
C PRO A 99 -2.03 3.97 15.00
N GLU A 100 -1.80 4.25 16.28
CA GLU A 100 -1.05 5.45 16.67
C GLU A 100 0.36 5.44 16.04
N VAL A 101 0.90 6.63 15.72
CA VAL A 101 2.15 6.77 14.93
C VAL A 101 3.34 6.03 15.54
N GLN A 102 3.39 5.87 16.87
CA GLN A 102 4.44 5.13 17.57
C GLN A 102 4.49 3.61 17.27
N PHE A 103 3.41 3.04 16.72
CA PHE A 103 3.31 1.64 16.31
C PHE A 103 3.55 1.47 14.79
N LEU A 104 3.67 2.58 14.05
CA LEU A 104 3.94 2.55 12.61
C LEU A 104 5.44 2.39 12.38
N HIS A 105 5.82 1.26 11.78
CA HIS A 105 7.19 0.98 11.38
C HIS A 105 7.34 1.00 9.85
N SER A 106 8.50 1.46 9.36
CA SER A 106 8.93 1.26 7.98
C SER A 106 9.95 0.12 7.88
N TRP A 107 10.47 -0.14 6.67
CA TRP A 107 11.62 -1.01 6.42
C TRP A 107 12.85 -0.63 7.24
N ASN A 108 12.96 0.63 7.66
CA ASN A 108 13.98 1.15 8.55
C ASN A 108 13.34 1.53 9.90
N GLN A 109 13.55 0.71 10.93
CA GLN A 109 12.90 0.89 12.24
C GLN A 109 13.36 2.16 12.99
N ASP A 110 14.50 2.75 12.61
CA ASP A 110 15.01 4.00 13.17
C ASP A 110 14.47 5.26 12.43
N GLU A 111 13.69 5.07 11.36
CA GLU A 111 13.13 6.15 10.54
C GLU A 111 11.91 6.80 11.21
N THR A 112 11.86 8.13 11.19
CA THR A 112 10.67 8.85 11.67
C THR A 112 9.56 8.71 10.63
N SER A 113 8.41 8.14 11.02
CA SER A 113 7.24 8.05 10.14
C SER A 113 6.88 9.42 9.53
N PRO A 114 6.60 9.52 8.22
CA PRO A 114 6.12 10.76 7.59
C PRO A 114 4.81 11.30 8.20
N LEU A 115 4.10 10.48 8.99
CA LEU A 115 2.88 10.85 9.70
C LEU A 115 3.12 11.49 11.07
N VAL A 116 4.37 11.69 11.53
CA VAL A 116 4.71 12.28 12.84
C VAL A 116 4.12 13.69 13.07
N GLY A 117 3.90 14.45 12.01
CA GLY A 117 3.28 15.79 12.06
C GLY A 117 1.75 15.80 11.95
N TYR A 118 1.12 14.63 11.74
CA TYR A 118 -0.32 14.48 11.57
C TYR A 118 -0.99 14.07 12.89
N ARG A 119 -2.32 14.07 12.91
CA ARG A 119 -3.06 13.56 14.08
C ARG A 119 -2.90 12.03 14.15
N PRO A 120 -2.98 11.42 15.36
CA PRO A 120 -3.18 9.98 15.47
C PRO A 120 -4.36 9.53 14.61
N HIS A 121 -4.34 8.28 14.13
CA HIS A 121 -5.37 7.73 13.25
C HIS A 121 -5.54 8.53 11.94
N THR A 122 -4.44 8.97 11.33
CA THR A 122 -4.47 9.62 10.00
C THR A 122 -3.95 8.67 8.93
N ARG A 123 -4.75 8.46 7.89
CA ARG A 123 -4.35 7.85 6.61
C ARG A 123 -4.20 8.93 5.53
N VAL A 124 -3.21 8.77 4.67
CA VAL A 124 -2.87 9.68 3.58
C VAL A 124 -2.84 8.89 2.26
N VAL A 125 -3.56 9.39 1.25
CA VAL A 125 -3.51 8.87 -0.13
C VAL A 125 -2.89 9.94 -1.01
N THR A 126 -1.93 9.58 -1.85
CA THR A 126 -1.11 10.53 -2.62
C THR A 126 -0.52 9.85 -3.87
N GLU A 127 0.10 10.61 -4.77
CA GLU A 127 0.96 10.02 -5.80
C GLU A 127 2.12 9.27 -5.13
N GLN A 128 2.46 8.08 -5.60
CA GLN A 128 3.48 7.26 -4.96
C GLN A 128 4.85 7.94 -5.01
N LYS A 129 5.54 7.96 -3.86
CA LYS A 129 6.88 8.55 -3.70
C LYS A 129 7.72 7.70 -2.76
N ASP A 130 8.97 7.41 -3.15
CA ASP A 130 9.98 6.70 -2.36
C ASP A 130 9.58 5.30 -1.83
N GLY A 131 8.52 4.71 -2.40
CA GLY A 131 8.00 3.40 -1.99
C GLY A 131 9.02 2.26 -2.08
N VAL A 132 8.98 1.37 -1.08
CA VAL A 132 9.84 0.16 -0.97
C VAL A 132 8.98 -1.06 -0.66
N CYS A 133 9.36 -2.24 -1.15
CA CYS A 133 8.56 -3.48 -1.18
C CYS A 133 7.30 -3.42 -2.05
N SER A 134 6.85 -4.58 -2.53
CA SER A 134 5.72 -4.72 -3.46
C SER A 134 4.58 -5.60 -2.92
N LEU A 135 4.40 -5.59 -1.59
CA LEU A 135 3.54 -6.51 -0.83
C LEU A 135 2.13 -6.64 -1.45
N ALA A 136 1.54 -5.50 -1.81
CA ALA A 136 0.31 -5.47 -2.59
C ALA A 136 0.32 -4.30 -3.58
N TYR A 137 0.16 -4.59 -4.87
CA TYR A 137 -0.04 -3.57 -5.88
C TYR A 137 -1.02 -4.01 -6.95
N ALA A 138 -1.91 -3.11 -7.36
CA ALA A 138 -2.67 -3.28 -8.58
C ALA A 138 -1.91 -2.68 -9.76
N VAL A 139 -1.97 -3.32 -10.93
CA VAL A 139 -1.42 -2.79 -12.18
C VAL A 139 -2.52 -2.78 -13.25
N SER A 140 -2.65 -1.67 -13.98
CA SER A 140 -3.59 -1.57 -15.11
C SER A 140 -3.00 -2.22 -16.36
N GLN A 141 -3.81 -2.53 -17.38
CA GLN A 141 -3.28 -3.08 -18.63
C GLN A 141 -2.26 -2.12 -19.29
N ALA A 142 -2.52 -0.82 -19.22
CA ALA A 142 -1.62 0.21 -19.73
C ALA A 142 -0.30 0.22 -18.94
N GLY A 143 -0.38 0.25 -17.61
CA GLY A 143 0.79 0.21 -16.73
C GLY A 143 1.60 -1.08 -16.91
N ALA A 144 0.95 -2.23 -17.04
CA ALA A 144 1.60 -3.52 -17.28
C ALA A 144 2.40 -3.53 -18.59
N ARG A 145 1.85 -2.94 -19.66
CA ARG A 145 2.54 -2.80 -20.95
C ARG A 145 3.71 -1.81 -20.87
N GLY A 146 3.53 -0.67 -20.20
CA GLY A 146 4.57 0.34 -20.00
C GLY A 146 5.75 -0.17 -19.17
N LEU A 147 5.46 -0.83 -18.06
CA LEU A 147 6.45 -1.43 -17.16
C LEU A 147 7.23 -2.56 -17.85
N LEU A 148 6.58 -3.48 -18.56
CA LEU A 148 7.27 -4.54 -19.32
C LEU A 148 8.12 -3.98 -20.47
N SER A 149 7.66 -2.92 -21.14
CA SER A 149 8.45 -2.21 -22.16
C SER A 149 9.72 -1.60 -21.55
N SER A 150 9.60 -0.96 -20.39
CA SER A 150 10.72 -0.30 -19.70
C SER A 150 11.72 -1.31 -19.13
N LEU A 151 11.24 -2.39 -18.50
CA LEU A 151 12.06 -3.51 -18.05
C LEU A 151 12.85 -4.14 -19.22
N GLY A 152 12.19 -4.37 -20.36
CA GLY A 152 12.80 -5.02 -21.53
C GLY A 152 13.76 -4.13 -22.32
N LEU A 153 13.50 -2.83 -22.43
CA LEU A 153 14.26 -1.90 -23.28
C LEU A 153 15.27 -1.03 -22.53
N LYS A 154 14.94 -0.59 -21.29
CA LYS A 154 15.77 0.35 -20.52
C LYS A 154 16.74 -0.32 -19.55
N ARG A 155 16.72 -1.66 -19.46
CA ARG A 155 17.62 -2.47 -18.59
C ARG A 155 17.65 -1.99 -17.15
N MET A 156 16.47 -1.86 -16.54
CA MET A 156 16.38 -1.72 -15.09
C MET A 156 17.08 -2.93 -14.44
N ASN A 157 17.98 -2.67 -13.49
CA ASN A 157 18.97 -3.62 -12.99
C ASN A 157 19.01 -3.70 -11.46
N ASN A 158 17.90 -3.38 -10.81
CA ASN A 158 17.74 -3.27 -9.36
C ASN A 158 16.75 -4.35 -8.84
N ALA A 159 16.45 -4.36 -7.55
CA ALA A 159 15.34 -5.16 -7.00
C ALA A 159 13.99 -4.67 -7.58
N PHE A 160 13.00 -5.57 -7.72
CA PHE A 160 11.78 -5.29 -8.50
C PHE A 160 10.95 -4.14 -7.95
N ASP A 161 10.83 -4.04 -6.63
CA ASP A 161 10.17 -2.94 -5.93
C ASP A 161 10.87 -1.58 -6.18
N LEU A 162 12.20 -1.56 -6.13
CA LEU A 162 12.99 -0.36 -6.41
C LEU A 162 12.87 0.06 -7.89
N MET A 163 12.86 -0.90 -8.81
CA MET A 163 12.58 -0.66 -10.24
C MET A 163 11.14 -0.14 -10.46
N LEU A 164 10.16 -0.63 -9.69
CA LEU A 164 8.76 -0.19 -9.76
C LEU A 164 8.61 1.26 -9.28
N ARG A 165 9.34 1.65 -8.22
CA ARG A 165 9.43 3.04 -7.75
C ARG A 165 10.07 3.94 -8.80
N GLU A 166 11.26 3.57 -9.29
CA GLU A 166 12.00 4.32 -10.32
C GLU A 166 11.17 4.50 -11.60
N TRP A 167 10.34 3.49 -11.93
CA TRP A 167 9.38 3.58 -13.02
C TRP A 167 8.25 4.56 -12.71
N CYS A 168 7.55 4.40 -11.58
CA CYS A 168 6.47 5.28 -11.15
C CYS A 168 6.89 6.76 -11.09
N GLU A 169 8.02 7.07 -10.49
CA GLU A 169 8.55 8.43 -10.38
C GLU A 169 9.08 9.01 -11.70
N GLY A 170 9.24 8.16 -12.73
CA GLY A 170 9.77 8.56 -14.03
C GLY A 170 11.27 8.81 -14.06
N THR A 171 12.06 8.22 -13.15
CA THR A 171 13.51 8.46 -12.99
C THR A 171 14.32 8.23 -14.28
N HIS A 172 13.80 7.39 -15.18
CA HIS A 172 14.38 7.07 -16.49
C HIS A 172 13.40 7.30 -17.65
N GLU A 173 12.45 8.22 -17.47
CA GLU A 173 11.34 8.53 -18.37
C GLU A 173 11.29 10.05 -18.65
N GLU A 174 10.54 10.50 -19.66
CA GLU A 174 10.31 11.94 -19.86
C GLU A 174 9.30 12.53 -18.86
N HIS A 175 8.42 11.68 -18.32
CA HIS A 175 7.32 12.04 -17.44
C HIS A 175 7.11 10.92 -16.39
N PRO A 176 6.65 11.23 -15.17
CA PRO A 176 6.23 10.22 -14.20
C PRO A 176 5.00 9.46 -14.69
N HIS A 177 4.81 8.23 -14.18
CA HIS A 177 3.64 7.40 -14.44
C HIS A 177 2.58 7.61 -13.36
N ARG A 178 1.31 7.31 -13.65
CA ARG A 178 0.19 7.64 -12.75
C ARG A 178 0.04 6.59 -11.66
N CYS A 179 0.97 6.57 -10.72
CA CYS A 179 1.00 5.68 -9.59
C CYS A 179 0.41 6.34 -8.33
N ILE A 180 -0.58 5.71 -7.69
CA ILE A 180 -1.21 6.20 -6.44
C ILE A 180 -0.85 5.26 -5.30
N GLY A 181 -0.40 5.79 -4.17
CA GLY A 181 -0.07 5.05 -2.95
C GLY A 181 -0.88 5.49 -1.74
N VAL A 182 -0.77 4.73 -0.64
CA VAL A 182 -1.50 4.98 0.61
C VAL A 182 -0.62 4.69 1.84
N LEU A 183 -0.55 5.64 2.77
CA LEU A 183 0.25 5.60 4.00
C LEU A 183 -0.65 5.85 5.23
N PRO A 184 -0.70 4.96 6.23
CA PRO A 184 -0.10 3.63 6.23
C PRO A 184 -0.70 2.75 5.12
N GLN A 185 -0.02 1.64 4.85
CA GLN A 185 -0.44 0.64 3.89
C GLN A 185 -1.78 -0.03 4.27
N LEU A 186 -2.40 -0.70 3.30
CA LEU A 186 -3.61 -1.53 3.48
C LEU A 186 -3.30 -3.03 3.63
N PHE A 187 -2.15 -3.45 3.12
CA PHE A 187 -1.62 -4.80 3.21
C PHE A 187 -0.19 -4.72 3.74
N ASP A 188 0.15 -5.53 4.73
CA ASP A 188 1.49 -5.62 5.29
C ASP A 188 1.86 -7.09 5.54
N HIS A 189 3.13 -7.34 5.87
CA HIS A 189 3.62 -8.67 6.17
C HIS A 189 2.96 -9.26 7.42
N TYR A 190 2.49 -10.49 7.30
CA TYR A 190 2.26 -11.36 8.44
C TYR A 190 3.52 -12.13 8.79
N ARG A 191 3.94 -12.03 10.05
CA ARG A 191 5.12 -12.69 10.59
C ARG A 191 4.70 -13.80 11.57
N PRO A 192 4.79 -15.09 11.20
CA PRO A 192 4.38 -16.22 12.05
C PRO A 192 5.36 -16.45 13.21
N ILE A 193 4.96 -17.24 14.21
CA ILE A 193 5.88 -17.79 15.23
C ILE A 193 6.96 -18.63 14.51
N GLY A 194 8.23 -18.38 14.80
CA GLY A 194 9.34 -19.10 14.18
C GLY A 194 10.68 -18.37 14.23
N PRO A 195 11.74 -18.93 13.63
CA PRO A 195 13.02 -18.26 13.46
C PRO A 195 12.86 -17.01 12.57
N SER A 196 13.49 -15.89 12.91
CA SER A 196 13.34 -14.65 12.13
C SER A 196 14.04 -14.69 10.77
N GLU A 197 14.89 -15.69 10.50
CA GLU A 197 15.48 -15.89 9.16
C GLU A 197 14.44 -16.26 8.09
N VAL A 198 13.23 -16.69 8.46
CA VAL A 198 12.18 -17.04 7.48
C VAL A 198 11.45 -15.81 6.91
N ASP A 199 11.68 -14.62 7.47
CA ASP A 199 11.01 -13.38 7.06
C ASP A 199 11.53 -12.82 5.72
N SER A 200 12.77 -13.12 5.37
CA SER A 200 13.48 -12.53 4.23
C SER A 200 14.76 -13.30 3.93
N ASP A 201 14.91 -13.76 2.68
CA ASP A 201 16.07 -14.49 2.19
C ASP A 201 17.28 -13.58 1.86
N ILE A 202 17.05 -12.27 1.75
CA ILE A 202 18.08 -11.24 1.54
C ILE A 202 18.61 -10.62 2.84
N SER A 203 17.94 -10.86 3.97
CA SER A 203 18.36 -10.36 5.28
C SER A 203 19.52 -11.17 5.87
N VAL A 204 20.43 -10.52 6.59
CA VAL A 204 21.52 -11.23 7.28
C VAL A 204 20.95 -12.04 8.46
N PRO A 205 21.19 -13.36 8.54
CA PRO A 205 20.74 -14.18 9.67
C PRO A 205 21.23 -13.62 11.01
N ASN A 206 20.28 -13.38 11.93
CA ASN A 206 20.56 -12.82 13.24
C ASN A 206 20.30 -13.80 14.41
N GLY A 207 19.85 -15.04 14.13
CA GLY A 207 19.58 -16.05 15.16
C GLY A 207 18.36 -15.76 16.03
N GLY A 208 17.49 -14.83 15.62
CA GLY A 208 16.31 -14.45 16.37
C GLY A 208 15.19 -15.51 16.30
N TYR A 209 14.37 -15.56 17.34
CA TYR A 209 13.15 -16.39 17.36
C TYR A 209 11.96 -15.56 17.81
N ARG A 210 10.91 -15.54 16.97
CA ARG A 210 9.67 -14.83 17.21
C ARG A 210 8.70 -15.71 18.00
N HIS A 211 8.39 -15.29 19.23
CA HIS A 211 7.50 -16.02 20.14
C HIS A 211 6.01 -15.69 19.96
N GLN A 212 5.67 -14.58 19.29
CA GLN A 212 4.29 -14.15 19.03
C GLN A 212 4.15 -13.74 17.56
N PRO A 213 3.10 -14.20 16.86
CA PRO A 213 2.87 -13.81 15.49
C PRO A 213 2.29 -12.38 15.46
N PHE A 214 2.62 -11.61 14.43
CA PHE A 214 2.06 -10.26 14.26
C PHE A 214 1.89 -9.90 12.78
N THR A 215 1.02 -8.94 12.50
CA THR A 215 0.96 -8.22 11.22
C THR A 215 1.32 -6.77 11.47
N GLN A 216 2.38 -6.30 10.80
CA GLN A 216 2.90 -4.95 10.98
C GLN A 216 1.84 -3.90 10.55
N ASN A 217 1.76 -2.77 11.25
CA ASN A 217 0.90 -1.61 10.96
C ASN A 217 -0.63 -1.88 10.86
N ILE A 218 -1.10 -3.12 11.03
CA ILE A 218 -2.50 -3.53 10.91
C ILE A 218 -3.09 -3.83 12.29
N ARG A 219 -4.14 -3.12 12.71
CA ARG A 219 -4.78 -3.32 14.02
C ARG A 219 -5.45 -4.68 14.14
N TRP A 220 -6.50 -4.93 13.34
CA TRP A 220 -7.29 -6.16 13.38
C TRP A 220 -6.90 -7.10 12.24
N SER A 221 -5.73 -7.72 12.36
CA SER A 221 -5.22 -8.73 11.43
C SER A 221 -6.26 -9.83 11.15
N VAL A 222 -6.53 -10.13 9.88
CA VAL A 222 -7.40 -11.25 9.48
C VAL A 222 -6.75 -12.58 9.85
N ARG A 223 -5.45 -12.77 9.61
CA ARG A 223 -4.75 -14.03 9.97
C ARG A 223 -4.78 -14.32 11.47
N LEU A 224 -4.65 -13.31 12.34
CA LEU A 224 -4.67 -13.49 13.81
C LEU A 224 -6.07 -13.56 14.41
N ASN A 225 -7.08 -13.09 13.69
CA ASN A 225 -8.48 -13.19 14.08
C ASN A 225 -9.24 -14.31 13.33
N MET A 226 -8.54 -15.15 12.56
CA MET A 226 -9.15 -16.16 11.69
C MET A 226 -10.14 -17.06 12.44
N ASP A 227 -9.78 -17.59 13.60
CA ASP A 227 -10.65 -18.47 14.39
C ASP A 227 -11.92 -17.72 14.83
N LYS A 228 -11.79 -16.49 15.36
CA LYS A 228 -12.93 -15.62 15.72
C LYS A 228 -13.85 -15.34 14.53
N ILE A 229 -13.28 -15.05 13.35
CA ILE A 229 -14.03 -14.79 12.12
C ILE A 229 -14.82 -16.03 11.67
N LEU A 230 -14.23 -17.23 11.83
CA LEU A 230 -14.87 -18.50 11.47
C LEU A 230 -15.97 -18.92 12.46
N ASP A 231 -15.78 -18.63 13.74
CA ASP A 231 -16.77 -18.87 14.81
C ASP A 231 -17.91 -17.82 14.80
N GLY A 232 -17.72 -16.70 14.11
CA GLY A 232 -18.72 -15.63 13.96
C GLY A 232 -18.67 -14.56 15.05
N ASP A 233 -17.58 -14.53 15.83
CA ASP A 233 -17.31 -13.52 16.85
C ASP A 233 -16.96 -12.16 16.22
N THR A 234 -17.11 -11.09 17.01
CA THR A 234 -16.83 -9.70 16.58
C THR A 234 -15.93 -8.94 17.55
N ASP A 235 -15.44 -9.57 18.61
CA ASP A 235 -14.57 -8.96 19.63
C ASP A 235 -13.08 -9.10 19.23
N TYR A 236 -12.75 -8.69 18.00
CA TYR A 236 -11.43 -8.93 17.40
C TYR A 236 -10.27 -8.41 18.26
N ASN A 237 -9.19 -9.20 18.29
CA ASN A 237 -7.96 -8.86 18.97
C ASN A 237 -7.26 -7.72 18.22
N ASP A 238 -7.05 -6.60 18.92
CA ASP A 238 -6.21 -5.49 18.44
C ASP A 238 -4.75 -5.71 18.86
N GLN A 239 -3.86 -5.70 17.89
CA GLN A 239 -2.42 -5.78 18.10
C GLN A 239 -1.81 -4.45 18.56
N TRP A 240 -2.43 -3.34 18.15
CA TRP A 240 -1.90 -1.98 18.32
C TRP A 240 -2.96 -1.07 18.96
N PRO A 241 -3.43 -1.40 20.18
CA PRO A 241 -4.43 -0.60 20.88
C PRO A 241 -3.89 0.78 21.25
N ASP A 242 -4.78 1.75 21.32
CA ASP A 242 -4.47 3.15 21.63
C ASP A 242 -3.81 3.27 23.02
N SER A 243 -2.83 4.15 23.18
CA SER A 243 -2.08 4.31 24.43
C SER A 243 -2.92 4.92 25.56
N THR A 244 -4.06 5.51 25.23
CA THR A 244 -5.08 6.01 26.17
C THR A 244 -6.45 5.46 25.80
N GLY A 245 -6.85 4.37 26.45
CA GLY A 245 -8.21 3.82 26.38
C GLY A 245 -9.24 4.51 27.28
#